data_AF-A0A4Q1C6S0-F1
#
_entry.id   AF-A0A4Q1C6S0-F1
#
_cell.length_a   1.000
_cell.length_b   1.000
_cell.length_c   1.000
_cell.angle_alpha   90.00
_cell.angle_beta   90.00
_cell.angle_gamma   90.00
#
_symmetry.space_group_name_H-M   'P 1'
#
loop_
_entity.id
_entity.type
_entity.pdbx_description
1 polymer ?
#
loop_
_entity_poly.entity_id
_entity_poly.type
_entity_poly.pdbx_seq_one_letter_code
_entity_poly.pdbx_strand_id
1 'polypeptide(L)'
;MNTTRGAASDFSNIWLQAGAIDAALAGKGLPGLAEMEAQLNRAEARMLKRGTIQTTEEFYLAMNLLNNLESGLTKKQRVKLEGMVGAFEKKEAEGKSNTQDG
;
A
#
# COMPACT_ATOMS: atom_id res chain seq x y z
N MET A 1 37.13 -23.62 -10.96
CA MET A 1 36.18 -22.65 -11.55
C MET A 1 34.88 -23.36 -11.88
N ASN A 2 33.78 -23.09 -11.15
CA ASN A 2 32.40 -22.99 -11.66
C ASN A 2 31.39 -22.96 -10.50
N THR A 3 30.94 -21.77 -10.13
CA THR A 3 29.83 -21.54 -9.21
C THR A 3 28.90 -20.50 -9.83
N THR A 4 28.14 -20.89 -10.86
CA THR A 4 27.17 -20.00 -11.52
C THR A 4 26.07 -20.79 -12.22
N ARG A 5 25.30 -21.62 -11.49
CA ARG A 5 24.15 -22.33 -12.08
C ARG A 5 22.87 -22.39 -11.21
N GLY A 6 22.85 -21.79 -10.03
CA GLY A 6 21.68 -21.84 -9.12
C GLY A 6 20.70 -20.66 -9.23
N ALA A 7 21.16 -19.46 -9.59
CA ALA A 7 20.32 -18.27 -9.49
C ALA A 7 19.21 -18.18 -10.56
N ALA A 8 19.46 -18.65 -11.79
CA ALA A 8 18.52 -18.48 -12.90
C ALA A 8 17.24 -19.34 -12.78
N SER A 9 17.32 -20.48 -12.08
CA SER A 9 16.18 -21.39 -11.86
C SER A 9 15.21 -20.87 -10.80
N ASP A 10 15.69 -20.19 -9.77
CA ASP A 10 14.85 -19.69 -8.68
C ASP A 10 14.00 -18.48 -9.13
N PHE A 11 14.56 -17.58 -9.94
CA PHE A 11 13.79 -16.46 -10.50
C PHE A 11 12.68 -16.93 -11.45
N SER A 12 12.93 -17.97 -12.25
CA SER A 12 11.95 -18.51 -13.20
C SER A 12 10.72 -19.09 -12.48
N ASN A 13 10.91 -19.68 -11.29
CA ASN A 13 9.81 -20.23 -10.49
C ASN A 13 8.90 -19.15 -9.87
N ILE A 14 9.47 -17.98 -9.53
CA ILE A 14 8.70 -16.87 -8.93
C ILE A 14 7.72 -16.28 -9.95
N TRP A 15 8.15 -16.06 -11.19
CA TRP A 15 7.28 -15.54 -12.26
C TRP A 15 6.18 -16.52 -12.66
N LEU A 16 6.47 -17.83 -12.62
CA LEU A 16 5.47 -18.87 -12.87
C LEU A 16 4.38 -18.86 -11.79
N GLN A 17 4.74 -18.61 -10.52
CA GLN A 17 3.79 -18.50 -9.41
C GLN A 17 2.91 -17.26 -9.53
N ALA A 18 3.47 -16.11 -9.90
CA ALA A 18 2.70 -14.88 -10.10
C ALA A 18 1.63 -15.05 -11.19
N GLY A 19 1.98 -15.65 -12.33
CA GLY A 19 1.01 -15.92 -13.41
C GLY A 19 -0.08 -16.92 -13.01
N ALA A 20 0.24 -17.92 -12.20
CA ALA A 20 -0.75 -18.86 -11.67
C ALA A 20 -1.73 -18.19 -10.70
N ILE A 21 -1.26 -17.25 -9.87
CA ILE A 21 -2.11 -16.47 -8.97
C ILE A 21 -3.05 -15.58 -9.76
N ASP A 22 -2.56 -14.86 -10.77
CA ASP A 22 -3.39 -14.00 -11.62
C ASP A 22 -4.46 -14.81 -12.37
N ALA A 23 -4.12 -15.99 -12.88
CA ALA A 23 -5.09 -16.88 -13.50
C ALA A 23 -6.17 -17.35 -12.51
N ALA A 24 -5.79 -17.66 -11.27
CA ALA A 24 -6.73 -18.06 -10.22
C ALA A 24 -7.65 -16.91 -9.78
N LEU A 25 -7.14 -15.67 -9.75
CA LEU A 25 -7.93 -14.46 -9.47
C LEU A 25 -8.91 -14.16 -10.61
N ALA A 26 -8.44 -14.22 -11.85
CA ALA A 26 -9.26 -14.03 -13.04
C ALA A 26 -10.40 -15.06 -13.13
N GLY A 27 -10.14 -16.32 -12.78
CA GLY A 27 -11.16 -17.38 -12.69
C GLY A 27 -12.27 -17.10 -11.68
N LYS A 28 -12.06 -16.15 -10.75
CA LYS A 28 -13.03 -15.68 -9.77
C LYS A 28 -13.61 -14.29 -10.10
N GLY A 29 -13.25 -13.72 -11.25
CA GLY A 29 -13.64 -12.36 -11.64
C GLY A 29 -12.98 -11.27 -10.79
N LEU A 30 -11.85 -11.57 -10.15
CA LEU A 30 -11.09 -10.62 -9.34
C LEU A 30 -9.96 -9.99 -10.15
N PRO A 31 -9.54 -8.75 -9.83
CA PRO A 31 -8.39 -8.12 -10.46
C PRO A 31 -7.10 -8.91 -10.17
N GLY A 32 -6.19 -8.92 -11.15
CA GLY A 32 -4.86 -9.50 -10.97
C GLY A 32 -3.96 -8.64 -10.08
N LEU A 33 -2.84 -9.21 -9.63
CA LEU A 33 -1.87 -8.57 -8.74
C LEU A 33 -1.34 -7.25 -9.33
N ALA A 34 -0.99 -7.24 -10.62
CA ALA A 34 -0.49 -6.03 -11.29
C ALA A 34 -1.54 -4.91 -11.32
N GLU A 35 -2.81 -5.26 -11.46
CA GLU A 35 -3.90 -4.28 -11.42
C GLU A 35 -4.09 -3.73 -10.00
N MET A 36 -4.08 -4.60 -8.99
CA MET A 36 -4.17 -4.21 -7.59
C MET A 36 -3.02 -3.27 -7.20
N GLU A 37 -1.79 -3.59 -7.63
CA GLU A 37 -0.62 -2.73 -7.43
C GLU A 37 -0.81 -1.36 -8.11
N ALA A 38 -1.26 -1.35 -9.37
CA ALA A 38 -1.54 -0.10 -10.08
C ALA A 38 -2.65 0.74 -9.41
N GLN A 39 -3.64 0.10 -8.78
CA GLN A 39 -4.67 0.80 -8.02
C GLN A 39 -4.10 1.41 -6.73
N LEU A 40 -3.27 0.66 -6.00
CA LEU A 40 -2.59 1.15 -4.79
C LEU A 40 -1.67 2.33 -5.10
N ASN A 41 -0.83 2.23 -6.12
CA ASN A 41 0.05 3.31 -6.56
C ASN A 41 -0.73 4.58 -6.95
N ARG A 42 -1.89 4.42 -7.60
CA ARG A 42 -2.79 5.55 -7.92
C ARG A 42 -3.46 6.13 -6.69
N ALA A 43 -3.83 5.31 -5.71
CA ALA A 43 -4.39 5.77 -4.44
C ALA A 43 -3.35 6.57 -3.65
N GLU A 44 -2.14 6.03 -3.50
CA GLU A 44 -1.02 6.70 -2.85
C GLU A 44 -0.72 8.05 -3.51
N ALA A 45 -0.52 8.07 -4.83
CA ALA A 45 -0.19 9.30 -5.55
C ALA A 45 -1.28 10.37 -5.38
N ARG A 46 -2.56 9.99 -5.42
CA ARG A 46 -3.68 10.90 -5.18
C ARG A 46 -3.69 11.43 -3.75
N MET A 47 -3.54 10.55 -2.77
CA MET A 47 -3.48 10.91 -1.34
C MET A 47 -2.32 11.89 -1.08
N LEU A 48 -1.11 11.56 -1.54
CA LEU A 48 0.07 12.41 -1.37
C LEU A 48 -0.05 13.75 -2.09
N LYS A 49 -0.66 13.77 -3.29
CA LYS A 49 -0.91 15.01 -4.04
C LYS A 49 -1.88 15.92 -3.28
N ARG A 50 -2.98 15.38 -2.75
CA ARG A 50 -3.93 16.16 -1.95
C ARG A 50 -3.35 16.62 -0.62
N GLY A 51 -2.51 15.80 0.01
CA GLY A 51 -1.90 16.10 1.31
C GLY A 51 -2.87 15.99 2.49
N THR A 52 -3.97 15.27 2.33
CA THR A 52 -4.94 14.97 3.41
C THR A 52 -5.44 13.53 3.27
N ILE A 53 -5.69 12.85 4.37
CA ILE A 53 -6.35 11.53 4.41
C ILE A 53 -7.85 11.76 4.56
N GLN A 54 -8.66 11.13 3.72
CA GLN A 54 -10.12 11.33 3.68
C GLN A 54 -10.90 10.10 4.14
N THR A 55 -10.31 8.92 4.00
CA THR A 55 -10.97 7.64 4.25
C THR A 55 -10.11 6.76 5.15
N THR A 56 -10.75 5.78 5.77
CA THR A 56 -10.07 4.77 6.60
C THR A 56 -9.12 3.92 5.77
N GLU A 57 -9.44 3.63 4.51
CA GLU A 57 -8.58 2.89 3.59
C GLU A 57 -7.28 3.66 3.30
N GLU A 58 -7.39 4.97 3.06
CA GLU A 58 -6.21 5.84 2.89
C GLU A 58 -5.37 5.92 4.18
N PHE A 59 -6.00 5.90 5.35
CA PHE A 59 -5.30 5.83 6.63
C PHE A 59 -4.46 4.54 6.74
N TYR A 60 -5.06 3.38 6.46
CA TYR A 60 -4.33 2.11 6.51
C TYR A 60 -3.24 2.03 5.44
N LEU A 61 -3.47 2.58 4.25
CA LEU A 61 -2.43 2.69 3.22
C LEU A 61 -1.26 3.55 3.72
N ALA A 62 -1.52 4.72 4.29
CA ALA A 62 -0.51 5.59 4.86
C ALA A 62 0.30 4.90 5.97
N MET A 63 -0.38 4.19 6.88
CA MET A 63 0.26 3.42 7.95
C MET A 63 1.15 2.30 7.39
N ASN A 64 0.69 1.58 6.36
CA ASN A 64 1.49 0.55 5.72
C ASN A 64 2.76 1.13 5.07
N LEU A 65 2.64 2.26 4.38
CA LEU A 65 3.78 2.96 3.78
C LEU A 65 4.79 3.46 4.82
N LEU A 66 4.32 3.96 5.97
CA LEU A 66 5.19 4.39 7.07
C LEU A 66 5.91 3.21 7.73
N ASN A 67 5.23 2.08 7.91
CA ASN A 67 5.81 0.88 8.52
C ASN A 67 6.73 0.11 7.59
N ASN A 68 6.58 0.26 6.28
CA ASN A 68 7.46 -0.36 5.30
C ASN A 68 8.75 0.47 5.11
N LEU A 69 9.88 -0.09 5.56
CA LEU A 69 11.21 0.52 5.39
C LEU A 69 11.69 0.51 3.93
N GLU A 70 11.15 -0.38 3.09
CA GLU A 70 11.47 -0.51 1.67
C GLU A 70 10.53 0.31 0.77
N SER A 71 9.63 1.11 1.35
CA SER A 71 8.65 1.93 0.61
C SER A 71 9.26 2.96 -0.35
N GLY A 72 10.58 3.20 -0.29
CA GLY A 72 11.24 4.21 -1.12
C GLY A 72 10.87 5.65 -0.77
N LEU A 73 10.14 5.87 0.33
CA LEU A 73 9.74 7.20 0.78
C LEU A 73 10.96 8.05 1.15
N THR A 74 11.05 9.24 0.56
CA THR A 74 12.00 10.25 1.03
C THR A 74 11.66 10.71 2.43
N LYS A 75 12.65 11.22 3.18
CA LYS A 75 12.44 11.80 4.52
C LYS A 75 11.32 12.87 4.52
N LYS A 76 11.26 13.69 3.47
CA LYS A 76 10.22 14.72 3.32
C LYS A 76 8.82 14.13 3.15
N GLN A 77 8.68 13.06 2.35
CA GLN A 77 7.41 12.38 2.18
C GLN A 77 6.97 11.69 3.47
N ARG A 78 7.89 11.05 4.20
CA ARG A 78 7.62 10.42 5.49
C ARG A 78 7.06 11.41 6.50
N VAL A 79 7.72 12.55 6.70
CA VAL A 79 7.23 13.62 7.61
C VAL A 79 5.85 14.12 7.17
N LYS A 80 5.63 14.27 5.85
CA LYS A 80 4.31 14.68 5.34
C LYS A 80 3.22 13.65 5.68
N LEU A 81 3.50 12.37 5.47
CA LEU A 81 2.59 11.25 5.78
C LEU A 81 2.28 11.18 7.27
N GLU A 82 3.29 11.31 8.14
CA GLU A 82 3.10 11.34 9.60
C GLU A 82 2.17 12.48 10.02
N GLY A 83 2.34 13.68 9.45
CA GLY A 83 1.44 14.80 9.70
C GLY A 83 0.01 14.56 9.22
N MET A 84 -0.15 13.90 8.07
CA MET A 84 -1.47 13.54 7.53
C MET A 84 -2.19 12.52 8.42
N VAL A 85 -1.46 11.50 8.90
CA VAL A 85 -1.97 10.47 9.82
C VAL A 85 -2.44 11.11 11.12
N GLY A 86 -1.60 11.93 11.77
CA GLY A 86 -1.96 12.59 13.01
C GLY A 86 -3.17 13.53 12.88
N ALA A 87 -3.28 14.24 11.75
CA ALA A 87 -4.45 15.08 11.48
C ALA A 87 -5.76 14.26 11.34
N PHE A 88 -5.67 13.09 10.71
CA PHE A 88 -6.82 12.19 10.57
C PHE A 88 -7.24 11.59 11.91
N GLU A 89 -6.29 11.10 12.71
CA GLU A 89 -6.56 10.54 14.04
C GLU A 89 -7.20 11.56 14.98
N LYS A 90 -6.71 12.81 14.96
CA LYS A 90 -7.32 13.90 15.72
C LYS A 90 -8.77 14.13 15.32
N LYS A 91 -9.07 14.18 14.01
CA LYS A 91 -10.43 14.33 13.51
C LYS A 91 -11.34 13.18 13.95
N GLU A 92 -10.87 11.94 13.89
CA GLU A 92 -11.61 10.76 14.34
C GLU A 92 -11.88 10.78 15.85
N ALA A 93 -10.91 11.25 16.64
CA ALA A 93 -11.08 11.41 18.09
C ALA A 93 -12.14 12.48 18.44
N GLU A 94 -12.11 13.63 17.77
CA GLU A 94 -13.07 14.72 17.95
C GLU A 94 -14.49 14.35 17.46
N GLY A 95 -14.59 13.55 16.39
CA GLY A 95 -15.87 13.04 15.89
C GLY A 95 -16.54 12.07 16.87
N LYS A 96 -15.75 11.26 17.58
CA LYS A 96 -16.27 10.31 18.58
C LYS A 96 -16.73 11.00 19.86
N SER A 97 -16.12 12.12 20.26
CA SER A 97 -16.57 12.88 21.45
C SER A 97 -17.93 13.58 21.26
N ASN A 98 -18.35 13.85 20.03
CA ASN A 98 -19.62 14.54 19.75
C ASN A 98 -20.86 13.63 19.66
N THR A 99 -20.69 12.31 19.81
CA THR A 99 -21.78 11.33 19.57
C THR A 99 -22.23 10.63 20.86
N GLN A 100 -21.72 11.00 22.04
CA GLN A 100 -22.09 10.37 23.32
C GLN A 100 -23.08 11.16 24.19
N ASP A 101 -23.56 12.34 23.75
CA ASP A 101 -24.52 13.18 24.49
C ASP A 101 -25.83 13.40 23.72
N GLY A 102 -26.45 12.33 23.20
CA GLY A 102 -27.74 12.39 22.48
C GLY A 102 -28.71 11.30 22.91
#